data_AF-A0A699YCD3-F1
#
_entry.id   AF-A0A699YCD3-F1
#
_cell.length_a   1.000
_cell.length_b   1.000
_cell.length_c   1.000
_cell.angle_alpha   90.00
_cell.angle_beta   90.00
_cell.angle_gamma   90.00
#
_symmetry.space_group_name_H-M   'P 1'
#
loop_
_entity.id
_entity.type
_entity.pdbx_description
1 polymer ?
#
loop_
_entity_poly.entity_id
_entity_poly.type
_entity_poly.pdbx_seq_one_letter_code
_entity_poly.pdbx_strand_id
1 'polypeptide(L)'
;MVQFGRYLQDKQKPEWAAFYVDYKALKELIKASAEGARGHEASFSPRTTSLTVQRYDNKKDSAEERFFRKLENEVDKVNKFTSHLVDDLRGCLRSLSDKAAKETTDVGKQALLKEAQRIGDDFLALEKYVNLNYMGLHKILKKHDKMLPHAPCRQFYVAHLHQQPWVQGNYSDLLVALSGVYSRLRGDTSGQKNEDAAQGFTRSTTKYWVRNEDVSTVKHHVLQHLPVFQFDKNNFAGDAQLINSVYMDNSSCELYHGRLDKKPGAIALRVRWYGNQPPAQVFMERKTHKESWKGEESVKERFQLPEDKVVAFIDGEYPLEEALQAMTSLAASKNKTVSAEEKEAYSLIFNEVSKALDSKQLRPFIRTQYMRTAFQIPFDATVRVSLDTNLCMIKENPEDGPTCAAS
;
A
#
# COMPACT_ATOMS: atom_id res chain seq x y z
N MET A 1 -21.83 -23.57 0.72
CA MET A 1 -20.64 -22.97 1.38
C MET A 1 -19.45 -23.90 1.15
N VAL A 2 -18.48 -23.51 0.30
CA VAL A 2 -17.36 -24.38 -0.07
C VAL A 2 -16.49 -24.65 1.15
N GLN A 3 -16.21 -25.92 1.45
CA GLN A 3 -15.29 -26.29 2.52
C GLN A 3 -13.87 -25.85 2.13
N PHE A 4 -13.26 -24.94 2.90
CA PHE A 4 -11.95 -24.37 2.58
C PHE A 4 -10.85 -25.41 2.30
N GLY A 5 -10.91 -26.58 2.94
CA GLY A 5 -9.96 -27.66 2.67
C GLY A 5 -9.97 -28.11 1.20
N ARG A 6 -11.13 -28.16 0.54
CA ARG A 6 -11.23 -28.46 -0.90
C ARG A 6 -10.69 -27.31 -1.75
N TYR A 7 -11.06 -26.08 -1.40
CA TYR A 7 -10.55 -24.89 -2.07
C TYR A 7 -9.01 -24.80 -2.05
N LEU A 8 -8.37 -25.13 -0.93
CA LEU A 8 -6.92 -25.16 -0.81
C LEU A 8 -6.31 -26.23 -1.73
N GLN A 9 -6.88 -27.43 -1.75
CA GLN A 9 -6.44 -28.54 -2.62
C GLN A 9 -6.60 -28.23 -4.12
N ASP A 10 -7.65 -27.50 -4.50
CA ASP A 10 -7.91 -27.14 -5.89
C ASP A 10 -7.02 -25.99 -6.37
N LYS A 11 -6.60 -25.10 -5.46
CA LYS A 11 -5.86 -23.87 -5.81
C LYS A 11 -4.36 -23.93 -5.53
N GLN A 12 -3.89 -24.90 -4.76
CA GLN A 12 -2.47 -25.10 -4.50
C GLN A 12 -1.68 -25.40 -5.78
N LYS A 13 -0.42 -24.97 -5.83
CA LYS A 13 0.51 -25.41 -6.88
C LYS A 13 0.89 -26.87 -6.61
N PRO A 14 0.66 -27.82 -7.55
CA PRO A 14 0.87 -29.25 -7.30
C PRO A 14 2.29 -29.59 -6.83
N GLU A 15 3.29 -28.94 -7.44
CA GLU A 15 4.71 -29.09 -7.09
C GLU A 15 5.02 -28.71 -5.64
N TRP A 16 4.20 -27.85 -5.03
CA TRP A 16 4.42 -27.33 -3.68
C TRP A 16 3.46 -27.92 -2.65
N ALA A 17 2.66 -28.92 -3.03
CA ALA A 17 1.59 -29.47 -2.19
C ALA A 17 2.04 -29.85 -0.76
N ALA A 18 3.25 -30.41 -0.62
CA ALA A 18 3.80 -30.81 0.68
C ALA A 18 4.10 -29.61 1.62
N PHE A 19 4.32 -28.43 1.06
CA PHE A 19 4.70 -27.23 1.80
C PHE A 19 3.49 -26.37 2.18
N TYR A 20 2.28 -26.66 1.70
CA TYR A 20 1.07 -25.97 2.17
C TYR A 20 0.68 -26.40 3.58
N VAL A 21 -0.05 -25.54 4.28
CA VAL A 21 -0.62 -25.83 5.61
C VAL A 21 -1.50 -27.07 5.54
N ASP A 22 -1.23 -28.05 6.40
CA ASP A 22 -2.04 -29.25 6.57
C ASP A 22 -3.34 -28.93 7.33
N TYR A 23 -4.25 -28.26 6.61
CA TYR A 23 -5.54 -27.82 7.13
C TYR A 23 -6.40 -29.01 7.61
N LYS A 24 -6.23 -30.20 7.01
CA LYS A 24 -6.97 -31.39 7.39
C LYS A 24 -6.49 -31.90 8.75
N ALA A 25 -5.19 -32.09 8.95
CA ALA A 25 -4.66 -32.54 10.24
C ALA A 25 -5.01 -31.58 11.38
N LEU A 26 -4.84 -30.27 11.17
CA LEU A 26 -5.21 -29.27 12.17
C LEU A 26 -6.70 -29.32 12.52
N LYS A 27 -7.56 -29.52 11.52
CA LYS A 27 -9.02 -29.66 11.73
C LYS A 27 -9.36 -30.89 12.56
N GLU A 28 -8.70 -32.02 12.35
CA GLU A 28 -8.93 -33.23 13.16
C GLU A 28 -8.43 -33.05 14.60
N LEU A 29 -7.30 -32.36 14.81
CA LEU A 29 -6.83 -32.01 16.16
C LEU A 29 -7.84 -31.13 16.92
N ILE A 30 -8.44 -30.13 16.26
CA ILE A 30 -9.49 -29.30 16.87
C ILE A 30 -10.70 -30.15 17.32
N LYS A 31 -11.12 -31.11 16.50
CA LYS A 31 -12.24 -31.99 16.88
C LYS A 31 -11.88 -32.86 18.08
N ALA A 32 -10.69 -33.44 18.10
CA ALA A 32 -10.21 -34.25 19.23
C ALA A 32 -10.16 -33.44 20.53
N SER A 33 -9.72 -32.17 20.46
CA SER A 33 -9.75 -31.25 21.61
C SER A 33 -11.17 -30.95 22.07
N ALA A 34 -12.09 -30.69 21.14
CA ALA A 34 -13.49 -30.43 21.47
C ALA A 34 -14.20 -31.65 22.08
N GLU A 35 -13.85 -32.87 21.67
CA GLU A 35 -14.34 -34.11 22.27
C GLU A 35 -13.81 -34.31 23.69
N GLY A 36 -12.51 -34.04 23.93
CA GLY A 36 -11.91 -34.11 25.26
C GLY A 36 -12.49 -33.10 26.25
N ALA A 37 -12.84 -31.90 25.78
CA ALA A 37 -13.42 -30.83 26.61
C ALA A 37 -14.85 -31.13 27.09
N ARG A 38 -15.60 -32.03 26.42
CA ARG A 38 -16.97 -32.42 26.84
C ARG A 38 -17.00 -33.29 28.10
N GLY A 39 -15.86 -33.81 28.54
CA GLY A 39 -15.78 -34.76 29.65
C GLY A 39 -15.34 -34.19 30.99
N HIS A 40 -15.02 -32.90 31.11
CA HIS A 40 -14.50 -32.28 32.36
C HIS A 40 -15.32 -31.03 32.71
N GLU A 41 -15.80 -30.93 33.96
CA GLU A 41 -16.35 -29.68 34.50
C GLU A 41 -15.22 -28.66 34.58
N ALA A 42 -15.34 -27.61 33.78
CA ALA A 42 -14.29 -26.62 33.66
C ALA A 42 -14.29 -25.67 34.87
N SER A 43 -13.24 -25.77 35.69
CA SER A 43 -12.87 -24.75 36.68
C SER A 43 -12.26 -23.57 35.94
N PHE A 44 -12.97 -22.43 35.89
CA PHE A 44 -12.59 -21.30 35.04
C PHE A 44 -11.97 -20.15 35.81
N SER A 45 -10.88 -19.60 35.25
CA SER A 45 -10.43 -18.23 35.48
C SER A 45 -10.64 -17.41 34.19
N PRO A 46 -11.33 -16.24 34.21
CA PRO A 46 -11.61 -15.43 33.02
C PRO A 46 -10.39 -14.72 32.39
N ARG A 47 -9.17 -15.13 32.75
CA ARG A 47 -7.92 -14.37 32.54
C ARG A 47 -6.78 -15.15 31.87
N THR A 48 -7.04 -16.26 31.19
CA THR A 48 -5.99 -16.96 30.44
C THR A 48 -5.65 -16.21 29.13
N THR A 49 -4.89 -15.14 29.28
CA THR A 49 -4.31 -14.28 28.23
C THR A 49 -2.96 -14.79 27.73
N SER A 50 -2.64 -16.07 27.95
CA SER A 50 -1.31 -16.62 27.66
C SER A 50 -1.38 -17.75 26.65
N LEU A 51 -0.42 -17.78 25.73
CA LEU A 51 -0.16 -18.91 24.81
C LEU A 51 0.30 -20.19 25.56
N THR A 52 0.42 -20.13 26.89
CA THR A 52 0.75 -21.28 27.74
C THR A 52 -0.50 -22.00 28.21
N VAL A 53 -0.65 -23.26 27.76
CA VAL A 53 -1.67 -24.20 28.25
C VAL A 53 -1.51 -24.35 29.77
N GLN A 54 -2.51 -23.95 30.56
CA GLN A 54 -2.50 -24.21 32.01
C GLN A 54 -2.63 -25.72 32.24
N ARG A 55 -1.55 -26.33 32.75
CA ARG A 55 -1.48 -27.76 33.06
C ARG A 55 -2.30 -28.05 34.33
N TYR A 56 -3.59 -28.33 34.17
CA TYR A 56 -4.42 -28.79 35.29
C TYR A 56 -4.28 -30.29 35.57
N ASP A 57 -3.76 -31.07 34.61
CA ASP A 57 -3.60 -32.51 34.77
C ASP A 57 -2.28 -32.99 34.17
N ASN A 58 -1.64 -33.95 34.85
CA ASN A 58 -0.30 -34.46 34.56
C ASN A 58 -0.26 -35.37 33.30
N LYS A 59 -1.08 -35.09 32.28
CA LYS A 59 -1.02 -35.74 30.96
C LYS A 59 -0.07 -34.95 30.06
N LYS A 60 1.10 -35.53 29.80
CA LYS A 60 2.23 -34.98 29.03
C LYS A 60 1.94 -34.50 27.59
N ASP A 61 0.70 -34.58 27.07
CA ASP A 61 0.38 -34.15 25.70
C ASP A 61 -1.15 -33.96 25.54
N SER A 62 -1.69 -32.78 25.93
CA SER A 62 -3.12 -32.50 25.74
C SER A 62 -3.44 -32.40 24.23
N ALA A 63 -4.70 -32.66 23.83
CA ALA A 63 -5.10 -32.49 22.42
C ALA A 63 -4.91 -31.04 21.94
N GLU A 64 -5.07 -30.08 22.84
CA GLU A 64 -4.88 -28.65 22.60
C GLU A 64 -3.38 -28.29 22.45
N GLU A 65 -2.51 -28.85 23.28
CA GLU A 65 -1.05 -28.69 23.14
C GLU A 65 -0.55 -29.28 21.82
N ARG A 66 -1.08 -30.44 21.40
CA ARG A 66 -0.81 -31.03 20.09
C ARG A 66 -1.27 -30.14 18.93
N PHE A 67 -2.42 -29.46 19.07
CA PHE A 67 -2.89 -28.49 18.08
C PHE A 67 -1.93 -27.32 17.94
N PHE A 68 -1.57 -26.65 19.04
CA PHE A 68 -0.65 -25.51 18.98
C PHE A 68 0.75 -25.91 18.48
N ARG A 69 1.29 -27.05 18.93
CA ARG A 69 2.56 -27.58 18.42
C ARG A 69 2.52 -27.83 16.91
N LYS A 70 1.43 -28.42 16.41
CA LYS A 70 1.24 -28.62 14.96
C LYS A 70 1.10 -27.28 14.24
N LEU A 71 0.35 -26.32 14.79
CA LEU A 71 0.15 -25.01 14.20
C LEU A 71 1.48 -24.26 14.03
N GLU A 72 2.31 -24.20 15.08
CA GLU A 72 3.66 -23.63 15.02
C GLU A 72 4.52 -24.32 13.96
N ASN A 73 4.53 -25.66 13.94
CA ASN A 73 5.27 -26.42 12.93
C ASN A 73 4.82 -26.09 11.49
N GLU A 74 3.51 -25.87 11.27
CA GLU A 74 2.99 -25.47 9.97
C GLU A 74 3.39 -24.02 9.60
N VAL A 75 3.38 -23.10 10.57
CA VAL A 75 3.87 -21.72 10.38
C VAL A 75 5.36 -21.71 10.03
N ASP A 76 6.19 -22.44 10.76
CA ASP A 76 7.62 -22.59 10.50
C ASP A 76 7.91 -23.22 9.14
N LYS A 77 7.13 -24.24 8.76
CA LYS A 77 7.24 -24.89 7.45
C LYS A 77 7.00 -23.90 6.32
N VAL A 78 5.90 -23.13 6.41
CA VAL A 78 5.56 -22.09 5.43
C VAL A 78 6.63 -21.01 5.39
N ASN A 79 7.13 -20.58 6.55
CA ASN A 79 8.18 -19.57 6.65
C ASN A 79 9.49 -20.01 5.95
N LYS A 80 9.96 -21.22 6.24
CA LYS A 80 11.18 -21.80 5.65
C LYS A 80 11.07 -21.93 4.14
N PHE A 81 9.94 -22.47 3.66
CA PHE A 81 9.72 -22.65 2.23
C PHE A 81 9.58 -21.32 1.49
N THR A 82 8.85 -20.35 2.08
CA THR A 82 8.74 -18.99 1.51
C THR A 82 10.11 -18.34 1.40
N SER A 83 10.93 -18.43 2.45
CA SER A 83 12.28 -17.85 2.46
C SER A 83 13.17 -18.46 1.37
N HIS A 84 13.13 -19.78 1.21
CA HIS A 84 13.84 -20.47 0.13
C HIS A 84 13.42 -19.99 -1.26
N LEU A 85 12.11 -19.91 -1.53
CA LEU A 85 11.59 -19.43 -2.81
C LEU A 85 12.01 -17.98 -3.11
N VAL A 86 12.01 -17.12 -2.09
CA VAL A 86 12.43 -15.72 -2.21
C VAL A 86 13.92 -15.64 -2.55
N ASP A 87 14.75 -16.43 -1.87
CA ASP A 87 16.20 -16.45 -2.12
C ASP A 87 16.54 -16.99 -3.52
N ASP A 88 15.82 -18.02 -3.98
CA ASP A 88 15.92 -18.53 -5.35
C ASP A 88 15.56 -17.46 -6.38
N LEU A 89 14.44 -16.75 -6.17
CA LEU A 89 14.01 -15.66 -7.03
C LEU A 89 15.03 -14.53 -7.06
N ARG A 90 15.58 -14.13 -5.91
CA ARG A 90 16.66 -13.13 -5.81
C ARG A 90 17.92 -13.60 -6.54
N GLY A 91 18.27 -14.89 -6.44
CA GLY A 91 19.39 -15.49 -7.17
C GLY A 91 19.19 -15.42 -8.69
N CYS A 92 18.03 -15.90 -9.17
CA CYS A 92 17.67 -15.86 -10.58
C CYS A 92 17.66 -14.43 -11.14
N LEU A 93 17.10 -13.49 -10.37
CA LEU A 93 16.98 -12.10 -10.80
C LEU A 93 18.31 -11.36 -10.83
N ARG A 94 19.22 -11.66 -9.89
CA ARG A 94 20.61 -11.18 -9.95
C ARG A 94 21.32 -11.67 -11.21
N SER A 95 21.25 -12.98 -11.47
CA SER A 95 21.84 -13.56 -12.69
C SER A 95 21.25 -12.94 -13.96
N LEU A 96 19.93 -12.77 -14.02
CA LEU A 96 19.25 -12.15 -15.14
C LEU A 96 19.66 -10.69 -15.34
N SER A 97 19.77 -9.91 -14.26
CA SER A 97 20.24 -8.51 -14.32
C SER A 97 21.66 -8.41 -14.89
N ASP A 98 22.56 -9.32 -14.49
CA ASP A 98 23.94 -9.37 -14.98
C ASP A 98 24.01 -9.75 -16.46
N LYS A 99 23.19 -10.71 -16.90
CA LYS A 99 23.05 -11.06 -18.33
C LYS A 99 22.50 -9.87 -19.13
N ALA A 100 21.43 -9.23 -18.64
CA ALA A 100 20.80 -8.09 -19.29
C ALA A 100 21.73 -6.86 -19.39
N ALA A 101 22.72 -6.73 -18.52
CA ALA A 101 23.73 -5.67 -18.58
C ALA A 101 24.75 -5.87 -19.71
N LYS A 102 25.01 -7.13 -20.12
CA LYS A 102 26.01 -7.49 -21.13
C LYS A 102 25.40 -7.73 -22.51
N GLU A 103 24.09 -8.00 -22.55
CA GLU A 103 23.41 -8.37 -23.79
C GLU A 103 23.16 -7.15 -24.69
N THR A 104 23.56 -7.27 -25.95
CA THR A 104 23.44 -6.22 -26.97
C THR A 104 22.63 -6.66 -28.17
N THR A 105 22.49 -7.97 -28.39
CA THR A 105 21.77 -8.54 -29.54
C THR A 105 20.26 -8.55 -29.29
N ASP A 106 19.48 -8.29 -30.33
CA ASP A 106 18.02 -8.29 -30.21
C ASP A 106 17.47 -9.68 -29.86
N VAL A 107 18.03 -10.73 -30.48
CA VAL A 107 17.68 -12.13 -30.20
C VAL A 107 17.97 -12.50 -28.74
N GLY A 108 19.13 -12.11 -28.21
CA GLY A 108 19.48 -12.32 -26.81
C GLY A 108 18.55 -11.56 -25.86
N LYS A 109 18.22 -10.30 -26.17
CA LYS A 109 17.26 -9.52 -25.39
C LYS A 109 15.88 -10.18 -25.33
N GLN A 110 15.37 -10.69 -26.46
CA GLN A 110 14.09 -11.41 -26.49
C GLN A 110 14.11 -12.68 -25.64
N ALA A 111 15.22 -13.43 -25.64
CA ALA A 111 15.37 -14.60 -24.77
C ALA A 111 15.37 -14.21 -23.29
N LEU A 112 16.07 -13.12 -22.91
CA LEU A 112 16.09 -12.61 -21.55
C LEU A 112 14.74 -12.03 -21.10
N LEU A 113 13.95 -11.44 -22.02
CA LEU A 113 12.58 -11.01 -21.73
C LEU A 113 11.67 -12.20 -21.38
N LYS A 114 11.80 -13.32 -22.10
CA LYS A 114 11.09 -14.57 -21.74
C LYS A 114 11.54 -15.12 -20.39
N GLU A 115 12.84 -15.05 -20.08
CA GLU A 115 13.36 -15.41 -18.76
C GLU A 115 12.80 -14.50 -17.66
N ALA A 116 12.71 -13.19 -17.90
CA ALA A 116 12.10 -12.21 -17.00
C ALA A 116 10.61 -12.49 -16.77
N GLN A 117 9.88 -12.88 -17.82
CA GLN A 117 8.47 -13.24 -17.72
C GLN A 117 8.30 -14.47 -16.82
N ARG A 118 9.10 -15.52 -17.04
CA ARG A 118 9.08 -16.73 -16.20
C ARG A 118 9.36 -16.43 -14.72
N ILE A 119 10.36 -15.59 -14.43
CA ILE A 119 10.65 -15.16 -13.05
C ILE A 119 9.46 -14.40 -12.44
N GLY A 120 8.78 -13.57 -13.23
CA GLY A 120 7.57 -12.89 -12.80
C GLY A 120 6.40 -13.84 -12.54
N ASP A 121 6.21 -14.87 -13.35
CA ASP A 121 5.21 -15.93 -13.12
C ASP A 121 5.51 -16.72 -11.84
N ASP A 122 6.80 -17.02 -11.58
CA ASP A 122 7.25 -17.67 -10.34
C ASP A 122 7.00 -16.78 -9.10
N PHE A 123 7.18 -15.46 -9.24
CA PHE A 123 6.83 -14.48 -8.20
C PHE A 123 5.31 -14.47 -7.92
N LEU A 124 4.46 -14.49 -8.95
CA LEU A 124 3.01 -14.56 -8.77
C LEU A 124 2.59 -15.88 -8.09
N ALA A 125 3.26 -16.99 -8.43
CA ALA A 125 3.04 -18.27 -7.75
C ALA A 125 3.40 -18.20 -6.26
N LEU A 126 4.54 -17.56 -5.91
CA LEU A 126 4.94 -17.31 -4.52
C LEU A 126 3.89 -16.51 -3.75
N GLU A 127 3.41 -15.40 -4.30
CA GLU A 127 2.37 -14.60 -3.62
C GLU A 127 1.08 -15.37 -3.42
N LYS A 128 0.65 -16.14 -4.43
CA LYS A 128 -0.51 -17.03 -4.31
C LYS A 128 -0.30 -18.06 -3.20
N TYR A 129 0.91 -18.63 -3.08
CA TYR A 129 1.26 -19.56 -2.01
C TYR A 129 1.16 -18.88 -0.63
N VAL A 130 1.75 -17.70 -0.45
CA VAL A 130 1.68 -16.93 0.82
C VAL A 130 0.22 -16.63 1.19
N ASN A 131 -0.57 -16.12 0.23
CA ASN A 131 -1.97 -15.77 0.46
C ASN A 131 -2.86 -16.96 0.84
N LEU A 132 -2.70 -18.10 0.17
CA LEU A 132 -3.46 -19.32 0.47
C LEU A 132 -3.13 -19.86 1.88
N ASN A 133 -1.85 -19.87 2.26
CA ASN A 133 -1.43 -20.34 3.58
C ASN A 133 -1.88 -19.39 4.70
N TYR A 134 -1.71 -18.07 4.52
CA TYR A 134 -2.22 -17.07 5.47
C TYR A 134 -3.74 -17.19 5.66
N MET A 135 -4.49 -17.33 4.56
CA MET A 135 -5.93 -17.55 4.62
C MET A 135 -6.28 -18.86 5.35
N GLY A 136 -5.50 -19.92 5.13
CA GLY A 136 -5.68 -21.20 5.79
C GLY A 136 -5.49 -21.13 7.30
N LEU A 137 -4.44 -20.45 7.76
CA LEU A 137 -4.17 -20.20 9.18
C LEU A 137 -5.28 -19.35 9.80
N HIS A 138 -5.70 -18.27 9.14
CA HIS A 138 -6.78 -17.44 9.67
C HIS A 138 -8.12 -18.21 9.77
N LYS A 139 -8.43 -19.07 8.80
CA LYS A 139 -9.64 -19.91 8.81
C LYS A 139 -9.56 -21.04 9.83
N ILE A 140 -8.40 -21.63 10.10
CA ILE A 140 -8.26 -22.69 11.10
C ILE A 140 -8.38 -22.13 12.51
N LEU A 141 -7.80 -20.94 12.77
CA LEU A 141 -7.97 -20.20 14.02
C LEU A 141 -9.43 -19.80 14.27
N LYS A 142 -10.13 -19.29 13.24
CA LYS A 142 -11.58 -19.03 13.35
C LYS A 142 -12.37 -20.29 13.67
N LYS A 143 -11.94 -21.45 13.17
CA LYS A 143 -12.58 -22.73 13.45
C LYS A 143 -12.31 -23.22 14.87
N HIS A 144 -11.08 -23.03 15.36
CA HIS A 144 -10.69 -23.32 16.74
C HIS A 144 -11.63 -22.60 17.72
N ASP A 145 -11.69 -21.27 17.66
CA ASP A 145 -12.53 -20.46 18.55
C ASP A 145 -14.02 -20.81 18.47
N LYS A 146 -14.51 -21.24 17.30
CA LYS A 146 -15.90 -21.67 17.13
C LYS A 146 -16.19 -23.02 17.83
N MET A 147 -15.22 -23.93 17.84
CA MET A 147 -15.36 -25.27 18.43
C MET A 147 -15.01 -25.30 19.92
N LEU A 148 -14.15 -24.39 20.36
CA LEU A 148 -13.65 -24.23 21.72
C LEU A 148 -13.89 -22.78 22.18
N PRO A 149 -15.15 -22.34 22.35
CA PRO A 149 -15.48 -20.97 22.73
C PRO A 149 -14.93 -20.58 24.11
N HIS A 150 -14.59 -21.57 24.92
CA HIS A 150 -14.02 -21.40 26.25
C HIS A 150 -12.52 -21.07 26.25
N ALA A 151 -11.83 -21.26 25.11
CA ALA A 151 -10.40 -21.01 24.96
C ALA A 151 -10.11 -20.26 23.63
N PRO A 152 -10.59 -19.02 23.45
CA PRO A 152 -10.36 -18.28 22.22
C PRO A 152 -8.88 -17.90 22.07
N CYS A 153 -8.29 -18.19 20.92
CA CYS A 153 -6.87 -17.92 20.66
C CYS A 153 -6.62 -17.10 19.39
N ARG A 154 -7.63 -16.94 18.52
CA ARG A 154 -7.45 -16.31 17.20
C ARG A 154 -6.87 -14.91 17.28
N GLN A 155 -7.36 -14.05 18.17
CA GLN A 155 -6.92 -12.65 18.22
C GLN A 155 -5.41 -12.55 18.50
N PHE A 156 -4.94 -13.25 19.53
CA PHE A 156 -3.53 -13.28 19.92
C PHE A 156 -2.66 -13.94 18.84
N TYR A 157 -3.11 -15.05 18.29
CA TYR A 157 -2.35 -15.78 17.28
C TYR A 157 -2.28 -15.03 15.95
N VAL A 158 -3.35 -14.32 15.55
CA VAL A 158 -3.32 -13.46 14.36
C VAL A 158 -2.34 -12.31 14.53
N ALA A 159 -2.26 -11.70 15.70
CA ALA A 159 -1.24 -10.70 15.99
C ALA A 159 0.18 -11.28 15.88
N HIS A 160 0.39 -12.50 16.38
CA HIS A 160 1.66 -13.22 16.20
C HIS A 160 1.95 -13.52 14.72
N LEU A 161 0.96 -13.96 13.94
CA LEU A 161 1.11 -14.19 12.49
C LEU A 161 1.47 -12.91 11.75
N HIS A 162 0.92 -11.75 12.13
CA HIS A 162 1.29 -10.45 11.53
C HIS A 162 2.74 -10.04 11.79
N GLN A 163 3.40 -10.65 12.77
CA GLN A 163 4.82 -10.45 13.05
C GLN A 163 5.72 -11.42 12.29
N GLN A 164 5.14 -12.43 11.62
CA GLN A 164 5.92 -13.41 10.88
C GLN A 164 6.54 -12.79 9.61
N PRO A 165 7.84 -13.01 9.34
CA PRO A 165 8.53 -12.40 8.20
C PRO A 165 7.86 -12.70 6.85
N TRP A 166 7.36 -13.92 6.64
CA TRP A 166 6.70 -14.31 5.40
C TRP A 166 5.30 -13.69 5.20
N VAL A 167 4.67 -13.19 6.29
CA VAL A 167 3.38 -12.48 6.26
C VAL A 167 3.60 -10.98 6.04
N GLN A 168 4.60 -10.41 6.72
CA GLN A 168 5.03 -9.03 6.46
C GLN A 168 5.73 -8.87 5.11
N GLY A 169 6.27 -9.98 4.59
CA GLY A 169 7.25 -10.09 3.53
C GLY A 169 7.01 -9.11 2.41
N ASN A 170 7.68 -7.96 2.50
CA ASN A 170 7.60 -6.95 1.48
C ASN A 170 8.60 -7.28 0.38
N TYR A 171 8.18 -8.10 -0.57
CA TYR A 171 8.98 -8.49 -1.73
C TYR A 171 9.01 -7.40 -2.83
N SER A 172 8.77 -6.13 -2.46
CA SER A 172 8.90 -4.97 -3.36
C SER A 172 10.23 -4.94 -4.10
N ASP A 173 11.32 -5.37 -3.44
CA ASP A 173 12.67 -5.41 -4.00
C ASP A 173 12.73 -6.26 -5.27
N LEU A 174 12.05 -7.41 -5.28
CA LEU A 174 11.95 -8.29 -6.45
C LEU A 174 11.23 -7.59 -7.61
N LEU A 175 10.11 -6.91 -7.35
CA LEU A 175 9.36 -6.18 -8.38
C LEU A 175 10.16 -5.00 -8.95
N VAL A 176 10.86 -4.26 -8.10
CA VAL A 176 11.71 -3.13 -8.53
C VAL A 176 12.88 -3.63 -9.38
N ALA A 177 13.55 -4.70 -8.95
CA ALA A 177 14.65 -5.29 -9.72
C ALA A 177 14.17 -5.87 -11.05
N LEU A 178 13.02 -6.56 -11.07
CA LEU A 178 12.40 -7.08 -12.30
C LEU A 178 12.02 -5.95 -13.26
N SER A 179 11.40 -4.89 -12.74
CA SER A 179 11.13 -3.66 -13.49
C SER A 179 12.40 -3.07 -14.11
N GLY A 180 13.51 -3.03 -13.36
CA GLY A 180 14.79 -2.56 -13.84
C GLY A 180 15.34 -3.40 -15.01
N VAL A 181 15.20 -4.72 -14.93
CA VAL A 181 15.58 -5.63 -16.03
C VAL A 181 14.76 -5.35 -17.28
N TYR A 182 13.43 -5.28 -17.16
CA TYR A 182 12.55 -4.97 -18.31
C TYR A 182 12.91 -3.63 -18.94
N SER A 183 13.10 -2.59 -18.11
CA SER A 183 13.46 -1.25 -18.57
C SER A 183 14.77 -1.25 -19.36
N ARG A 184 15.79 -1.95 -18.87
CA ARG A 184 17.09 -2.10 -19.54
C ARG A 184 16.96 -2.84 -20.87
N LEU A 185 16.25 -3.97 -20.89
CA LEU A 185 16.11 -4.80 -22.09
C LEU A 185 15.34 -4.07 -23.20
N ARG A 186 14.32 -3.28 -22.86
CA ARG A 186 13.59 -2.42 -23.80
C ARG A 186 14.44 -1.25 -24.31
N GLY A 187 15.48 -0.87 -23.57
CA GLY A 187 16.26 0.33 -23.87
C GLY A 187 15.49 1.61 -23.52
N ASP A 188 14.68 1.59 -22.46
CA ASP A 188 14.03 2.79 -21.94
C ASP A 188 15.11 3.83 -21.65
N THR A 189 15.24 4.83 -22.52
CA THR A 189 16.25 5.87 -22.36
C THR A 189 15.91 6.74 -21.16
N SER A 190 16.87 6.98 -20.27
CA SER A 190 16.85 8.15 -19.37
C SER A 190 17.13 9.46 -20.14
N GLY A 191 16.59 9.56 -21.36
CA GLY A 191 16.90 10.59 -22.35
C GLY A 191 16.56 11.98 -21.84
N GLN A 192 17.24 12.99 -22.37
CA GLN A 192 17.13 14.40 -22.00
C GLN A 192 15.67 14.82 -21.80
N LYS A 193 15.46 15.69 -20.81
CA LYS A 193 14.18 16.35 -20.55
C LYS A 193 13.57 16.77 -21.88
N ASN A 194 12.46 16.16 -22.28
CA ASN A 194 11.74 16.54 -23.50
C ASN A 194 11.40 18.04 -23.39
N GLU A 195 12.16 18.89 -24.07
CA GLU A 195 11.91 20.34 -24.16
C GLU A 195 10.69 20.62 -25.05
N ASP A 196 10.25 19.61 -25.83
CA ASP A 196 9.04 19.62 -26.65
C ASP A 196 7.73 19.43 -25.86
N ALA A 197 7.75 19.62 -24.53
CA ALA A 197 6.53 19.70 -23.71
C ALA A 197 5.58 20.86 -24.11
N ALA A 198 5.98 21.68 -25.09
CA ALA A 198 5.18 22.75 -25.69
C ALA A 198 4.25 22.29 -26.82
N GLN A 199 4.28 21.02 -27.26
CA GLN A 199 3.27 20.51 -28.18
C GLN A 199 1.96 20.21 -27.43
N GLY A 200 0.85 20.80 -27.87
CA GLY A 200 -0.47 20.59 -27.26
C GLY A 200 -0.90 19.13 -27.38
N PHE A 201 -0.78 18.37 -26.29
CA PHE A 201 -1.23 16.98 -26.23
C PHE A 201 -2.59 16.90 -25.52
N THR A 202 -3.49 16.06 -26.04
CA THR A 202 -4.76 15.78 -25.37
C THR A 202 -4.54 14.78 -24.25
N ARG A 203 -4.80 15.18 -23.00
CA ARG A 203 -4.69 14.28 -21.86
C ARG A 203 -6.00 13.52 -21.63
N SER A 204 -5.94 12.19 -21.69
CA SER A 204 -7.02 11.32 -21.22
C SER A 204 -6.65 10.65 -19.89
N THR A 205 -7.64 10.39 -19.03
CA THR A 205 -7.43 9.69 -17.75
C THR A 205 -8.63 8.80 -17.43
N THR A 206 -8.38 7.50 -17.36
CA THR A 206 -9.39 6.48 -17.04
C THR A 206 -9.01 5.78 -15.73
N LYS A 207 -10.02 5.40 -14.93
CA LYS A 207 -9.84 4.69 -13.66
C LYS A 207 -10.53 3.34 -13.71
N TYR A 208 -9.90 2.33 -13.14
CA TYR A 208 -10.40 0.96 -13.08
C TYR A 208 -10.37 0.46 -11.64
N TRP A 209 -11.31 -0.40 -11.29
CA TRP A 209 -11.27 -1.17 -10.05
C TRP A 209 -10.50 -2.47 -10.28
N VAL A 210 -9.57 -2.77 -9.39
CA VAL A 210 -8.78 -4.01 -9.39
C VAL A 210 -9.11 -4.77 -8.12
N ARG A 211 -9.40 -6.07 -8.22
CA ARG A 211 -9.59 -6.91 -7.03
C ARG A 211 -8.24 -7.09 -6.33
N ASN A 212 -8.24 -7.14 -5.00
CA ASN A 212 -7.01 -7.31 -4.23
C ASN A 212 -6.20 -8.56 -4.63
N GLU A 213 -6.87 -9.64 -5.03
CA GLU A 213 -6.23 -10.87 -5.52
C GLU A 213 -5.53 -10.72 -6.88
N ASP A 214 -5.92 -9.72 -7.67
CA ASP A 214 -5.39 -9.45 -9.00
C ASP A 214 -4.29 -8.35 -9.00
N VAL A 215 -4.04 -7.70 -7.85
CA VAL A 215 -3.11 -6.56 -7.73
C VAL A 215 -1.74 -6.91 -8.29
N SER A 216 -1.15 -8.02 -7.86
CA SER A 216 0.20 -8.38 -8.24
C SER A 216 0.28 -8.85 -9.69
N THR A 217 -0.75 -9.54 -10.17
CA THR A 217 -0.90 -9.89 -11.59
C THR A 217 -0.93 -8.62 -12.44
N VAL A 218 -1.68 -7.59 -12.04
CA VAL A 218 -1.72 -6.30 -12.74
C VAL A 218 -0.35 -5.63 -12.70
N LYS A 219 0.33 -5.57 -11.54
CA LYS A 219 1.71 -5.03 -11.45
C LYS A 219 2.65 -5.76 -12.41
N HIS A 220 2.56 -7.09 -12.47
CA HIS A 220 3.39 -7.93 -13.34
C HIS A 220 3.13 -7.67 -14.84
N HIS A 221 1.89 -7.48 -15.26
CA HIS A 221 1.60 -7.14 -16.66
C HIS A 221 2.05 -5.72 -17.01
N VAL A 222 1.86 -4.76 -16.10
CA VAL A 222 2.24 -3.36 -16.35
C VAL A 222 3.77 -3.21 -16.41
N LEU A 223 4.54 -3.90 -15.56
CA LEU A 223 6.01 -3.78 -15.53
C LEU A 223 6.70 -4.30 -16.80
N GLN A 224 6.04 -5.17 -17.56
CA GLN A 224 6.50 -5.63 -18.87
C GLN A 224 6.53 -4.50 -19.92
N HIS A 225 5.84 -3.39 -19.67
CA HIS A 225 5.76 -2.23 -20.56
C HIS A 225 6.26 -0.93 -19.95
N LEU A 226 6.05 -0.72 -18.64
CA LEU A 226 6.37 0.53 -17.96
C LEU A 226 7.13 0.25 -16.66
N PRO A 227 8.32 0.84 -16.45
CA PRO A 227 9.06 0.59 -15.24
C PRO A 227 8.41 1.27 -14.03
N VAL A 228 8.57 0.64 -12.86
CA VAL A 228 8.28 1.23 -11.56
C VAL A 228 9.10 2.51 -11.41
N PHE A 229 8.41 3.61 -11.13
CA PHE A 229 9.01 4.91 -10.97
C PHE A 229 9.16 5.25 -9.48
N GLN A 230 10.41 5.42 -9.07
CA GLN A 230 10.78 5.87 -7.74
C GLN A 230 11.25 7.32 -7.82
N PHE A 231 10.47 8.24 -7.23
CA PHE A 231 10.78 9.68 -7.26
C PHE A 231 12.05 10.02 -6.48
N ASP A 232 12.29 9.33 -5.36
CA ASP A 232 13.46 9.50 -4.51
C ASP A 232 14.03 8.12 -4.14
N LYS A 233 15.03 7.68 -4.90
CA LYS A 233 15.68 6.38 -4.69
C LYS A 233 16.51 6.33 -3.41
N ASN A 234 16.84 7.48 -2.81
CA ASN A 234 17.66 7.53 -1.60
C ASN A 234 16.82 7.29 -0.35
N ASN A 235 15.57 7.76 -0.36
CA ASN A 235 14.65 7.65 0.77
C ASN A 235 13.64 6.51 0.64
N PHE A 236 13.52 5.87 -0.53
CA PHE A 236 12.51 4.85 -0.77
C PHE A 236 13.03 3.71 -1.66
N ALA A 237 13.12 2.50 -1.07
CA ALA A 237 13.59 1.28 -1.74
C ALA A 237 12.46 0.35 -2.23
N GLY A 238 11.21 0.62 -1.87
CA GLY A 238 10.06 -0.22 -2.23
C GLY A 238 9.48 0.09 -3.61
N ASP A 239 8.36 -0.53 -3.94
CA ASP A 239 7.61 -0.27 -5.18
C ASP A 239 6.39 0.66 -4.95
N ALA A 240 5.90 0.78 -3.71
CA ALA A 240 4.73 1.58 -3.36
C ALA A 240 4.98 2.60 -2.23
N GLN A 241 4.62 3.85 -2.46
CA GLN A 241 4.75 4.93 -1.47
C GLN A 241 3.43 5.20 -0.74
N LEU A 242 3.47 5.36 0.59
CA LEU A 242 2.30 5.81 1.34
C LEU A 242 1.94 7.25 0.97
N ILE A 243 0.68 7.48 0.64
CA ILE A 243 0.13 8.80 0.37
C ILE A 243 -1.02 9.04 1.32
N ASN A 244 -0.95 10.19 2.00
CA ASN A 244 -2.02 10.68 2.84
C ASN A 244 -2.60 11.94 2.22
N SER A 245 -3.92 12.11 2.29
CA SER A 245 -4.57 13.35 1.88
C SER A 245 -5.78 13.63 2.75
N VAL A 246 -5.75 14.75 3.46
CA VAL A 246 -6.84 15.25 4.29
C VAL A 246 -7.66 16.23 3.48
N TYR A 247 -8.89 15.86 3.18
CA TYR A 247 -9.83 16.70 2.46
C TYR A 247 -10.56 17.63 3.45
N MET A 248 -10.69 18.88 3.02
CA MET A 248 -11.41 19.90 3.76
C MET A 248 -12.84 19.99 3.25
N ASP A 249 -13.78 20.20 4.16
CA ASP A 249 -15.17 20.56 3.85
C ASP A 249 -15.78 21.32 5.04
N ASN A 250 -17.01 21.77 4.92
CA ASN A 250 -17.78 22.37 6.01
C ASN A 250 -18.91 21.43 6.48
N SER A 251 -19.63 21.83 7.54
CA SER A 251 -20.72 21.05 8.12
C SER A 251 -21.85 20.74 7.13
N SER A 252 -22.03 21.59 6.10
CA SER A 252 -23.01 21.38 5.04
C SER A 252 -22.52 20.49 3.89
N CYS A 253 -21.28 19.98 3.95
CA CYS A 253 -20.65 19.20 2.88
C CYS A 253 -20.69 19.93 1.52
N GLU A 254 -20.51 21.25 1.53
CA GLU A 254 -20.67 22.10 0.35
C GLU A 254 -19.71 21.69 -0.78
N LEU A 255 -18.44 21.43 -0.45
CA LEU A 255 -17.45 21.04 -1.46
C LEU A 255 -17.75 19.65 -2.01
N TYR A 256 -18.11 18.69 -1.15
CA TYR A 256 -18.54 17.36 -1.55
C TYR A 256 -19.68 17.41 -2.57
N HIS A 257 -20.76 18.13 -2.25
CA HIS A 257 -21.92 18.24 -3.15
C HIS A 257 -21.56 18.94 -4.45
N GLY A 258 -20.79 20.04 -4.39
CA GLY A 258 -20.30 20.71 -5.60
C GLY A 258 -19.49 19.79 -6.52
N ARG A 259 -18.64 18.93 -5.94
CA ARG A 259 -17.81 17.97 -6.69
C ARG A 259 -18.60 16.77 -7.20
N LEU A 260 -19.60 16.30 -6.45
CA LEU A 260 -20.48 15.19 -6.84
C LEU A 260 -21.35 15.60 -8.03
N ASP A 261 -21.95 16.78 -7.95
CA ASP A 261 -22.83 17.36 -8.98
C ASP A 261 -22.04 17.90 -10.18
N LYS A 262 -20.70 17.94 -10.09
CA LYS A 262 -19.81 18.54 -11.10
C LYS A 262 -20.19 19.98 -11.43
N LYS A 263 -20.51 20.79 -10.41
CA LYS A 263 -20.85 22.21 -10.60
C LYS A 263 -19.67 22.97 -11.23
N PRO A 264 -19.91 23.93 -12.14
CA PRO A 264 -18.86 24.77 -12.69
C PRO A 264 -18.08 25.47 -11.58
N GLY A 265 -16.75 25.40 -11.61
CA GLY A 265 -15.90 26.00 -10.58
C GLY A 265 -15.84 25.24 -9.25
N ALA A 266 -16.49 24.07 -9.13
CA ALA A 266 -16.47 23.29 -7.89
C ALA A 266 -15.04 22.88 -7.50
N ILE A 267 -14.62 23.29 -6.30
CA ILE A 267 -13.27 23.02 -5.79
C ILE A 267 -13.25 21.77 -4.91
N ALA A 268 -12.11 21.09 -4.90
CA ALA A 268 -11.72 20.15 -3.85
C ALA A 268 -10.40 20.63 -3.26
N LEU A 269 -10.37 20.85 -1.94
CA LEU A 269 -9.20 21.31 -1.20
C LEU A 269 -8.68 20.19 -0.31
N ARG A 270 -7.37 19.97 -0.29
CA ARG A 270 -6.75 18.96 0.56
C ARG A 270 -5.32 19.28 0.96
N VAL A 271 -4.94 18.82 2.15
CA VAL A 271 -3.54 18.76 2.60
C VAL A 271 -2.99 17.39 2.25
N ARG A 272 -1.83 17.32 1.60
CA ARG A 272 -1.22 16.06 1.15
C ARG A 272 0.24 15.95 1.59
N TRP A 273 0.62 14.76 2.06
CA TRP A 273 2.01 14.41 2.30
C TRP A 273 2.30 12.96 1.88
N TYR A 274 3.59 12.63 1.86
CA TYR A 274 4.10 11.35 1.38
C TYR A 274 4.98 10.69 2.44
N GLY A 275 4.95 9.36 2.49
CA GLY A 275 5.75 8.57 3.42
C GLY A 275 5.06 8.29 4.75
N ASN A 276 5.77 7.53 5.59
CA ASN A 276 5.27 6.98 6.86
C ASN A 276 5.69 7.80 8.08
N GLN A 277 6.57 8.79 7.89
CA GLN A 277 7.08 9.65 8.94
C GLN A 277 6.35 11.00 8.92
N PRO A 278 6.34 11.75 10.04
CA PRO A 278 5.92 13.14 10.04
C PRO A 278 6.63 13.91 8.91
N PRO A 279 5.89 14.58 8.02
CA PRO A 279 6.49 15.25 6.87
C PRO A 279 7.13 16.57 7.31
N ALA A 280 8.30 16.91 6.76
CA ALA A 280 8.84 18.27 6.94
C ALA A 280 8.01 19.33 6.19
N GLN A 281 7.48 18.95 5.02
CA GLN A 281 6.66 19.81 4.17
C GLN A 281 5.41 19.06 3.70
N VAL A 282 4.29 19.75 3.67
CA VAL A 282 3.03 19.27 3.07
C VAL A 282 2.71 20.05 1.81
N PHE A 283 1.78 19.51 1.01
CA PHE A 283 1.22 20.19 -0.15
C PHE A 283 -0.23 20.58 0.13
N MET A 284 -0.51 21.87 0.09
CA MET A 284 -1.88 22.38 -0.01
C MET A 284 -2.30 22.29 -1.47
N GLU A 285 -3.23 21.39 -1.80
CA GLU A 285 -3.67 21.16 -3.18
C GLU A 285 -5.13 21.58 -3.38
N ARG A 286 -5.38 22.38 -4.41
CA ARG A 286 -6.72 22.72 -4.90
C ARG A 286 -6.96 22.10 -6.27
N LYS A 287 -8.11 21.47 -6.45
CA LYS A 287 -8.61 21.04 -7.75
C LYS A 287 -9.89 21.77 -8.10
N THR A 288 -9.88 22.52 -9.19
CA THR A 288 -11.05 23.25 -9.68
C THR A 288 -11.67 22.50 -10.85
N HIS A 289 -12.95 22.15 -10.74
CA HIS A 289 -13.67 21.55 -11.86
C HIS A 289 -13.98 22.61 -12.92
N LYS A 290 -13.62 22.31 -14.16
CA LYS A 290 -14.07 23.04 -15.35
C LYS A 290 -14.87 22.12 -16.25
N GLU A 291 -15.81 22.70 -16.97
CA GLU A 291 -16.76 21.96 -17.82
C GLU A 291 -16.09 21.56 -19.13
N SER A 292 -15.90 20.26 -19.33
CA SER A 292 -15.21 19.74 -20.52
C SER A 292 -15.92 20.05 -21.84
N TRP A 293 -17.25 20.26 -21.83
CA TRP A 293 -18.01 20.62 -23.04
C TRP A 293 -17.70 22.03 -23.57
N LYS A 294 -17.16 22.91 -22.71
CA LYS A 294 -16.64 24.23 -23.12
C LYS A 294 -15.20 24.17 -23.64
N GLY A 295 -14.60 22.97 -23.69
CA GLY A 295 -13.18 22.79 -24.01
C GLY A 295 -12.24 23.17 -22.86
N GLU A 296 -12.77 23.42 -21.65
CA GLU A 296 -11.95 23.80 -20.50
C GLU A 296 -11.50 22.57 -19.70
N GLU A 297 -10.21 22.52 -19.35
CA GLU A 297 -9.66 21.45 -18.53
C GLU A 297 -9.73 21.78 -17.04
N SER A 298 -10.06 20.77 -16.22
CA SER A 298 -10.03 20.92 -14.77
C SER A 298 -8.59 21.18 -14.30
N VAL A 299 -8.40 22.25 -13.53
CA VAL A 299 -7.09 22.73 -13.11
C VAL A 299 -6.70 22.12 -11.75
N LYS A 300 -5.43 21.75 -11.58
CA LYS A 300 -4.85 21.32 -10.31
C LYS A 300 -3.69 22.22 -9.97
N GLU A 301 -3.80 22.95 -8.87
CA GLU A 301 -2.76 23.83 -8.36
C GLU A 301 -2.37 23.40 -6.94
N ARG A 302 -1.17 23.76 -6.53
CA ARG A 302 -0.67 23.47 -5.18
C ARG A 302 0.45 24.41 -4.76
N PHE A 303 0.58 24.59 -3.46
CA PHE A 303 1.77 25.19 -2.84
C PHE A 303 2.24 24.33 -1.66
N GLN A 304 3.46 24.59 -1.17
CA GLN A 304 4.05 23.86 -0.05
C GLN A 304 3.96 24.67 1.23
N LEU A 305 3.73 24.00 2.35
CA LEU A 305 3.83 24.58 3.70
C LEU A 305 4.70 23.67 4.59
N PRO A 306 5.47 24.25 5.52
CA PRO A 306 5.98 23.51 6.68
C PRO A 306 4.82 22.86 7.46
N GLU A 307 5.06 21.67 7.99
CA GLU A 307 4.03 20.91 8.71
C GLU A 307 3.51 21.64 9.95
N ASP A 308 4.41 22.27 10.70
CA ASP A 308 4.11 23.07 11.89
C ASP A 308 3.29 24.35 11.60
N LYS A 309 3.27 24.80 10.33
CA LYS A 309 2.53 26.00 9.90
C LYS A 309 1.16 25.69 9.31
N VAL A 310 0.78 24.41 9.17
CA VAL A 310 -0.49 24.02 8.55
C VAL A 310 -1.68 24.51 9.35
N VAL A 311 -1.69 24.31 10.67
CA VAL A 311 -2.79 24.71 11.54
C VAL A 311 -2.93 26.24 11.56
N ALA A 312 -1.83 26.95 11.79
CA ALA A 312 -1.81 28.42 11.76
C ALA A 312 -2.31 28.98 10.42
N PHE A 313 -1.97 28.34 9.28
CA PHE A 313 -2.51 28.75 7.98
C PHE A 313 -4.03 28.52 7.85
N ILE A 314 -4.54 27.38 8.34
CA ILE A 314 -5.97 27.07 8.31
C ILE A 314 -6.77 28.03 9.18
N ASP A 315 -6.22 28.46 10.31
CA ASP A 315 -6.85 29.38 11.25
C ASP A 315 -6.65 30.86 10.86
N GLY A 316 -5.86 31.14 9.82
CA GLY A 316 -5.62 32.51 9.33
C GLY A 316 -4.53 33.28 10.08
N GLU A 317 -3.76 32.60 10.92
CA GLU A 317 -2.69 33.16 11.75
C GLU A 317 -1.31 33.14 11.07
N TYR A 318 -1.18 32.49 9.90
CA TYR A 318 0.07 32.42 9.14
C TYR A 318 0.05 33.38 7.94
N PRO A 319 0.74 34.54 8.00
CA PRO A 319 0.70 35.54 6.94
C PRO A 319 1.53 35.14 5.71
N LEU A 320 1.15 35.66 4.55
CA LEU A 320 1.82 35.41 3.26
C LEU A 320 3.31 35.79 3.30
N GLU A 321 3.66 36.86 4.02
CA GLU A 321 5.04 37.35 4.14
C GLU A 321 5.96 36.31 4.78
N GLU A 322 5.53 35.69 5.87
CA GLU A 322 6.25 34.61 6.54
C GLU A 322 6.33 33.37 5.63
N ALA A 323 5.26 33.07 4.90
CA ALA A 323 5.23 31.97 3.92
C ALA A 323 6.24 32.16 2.77
N LEU A 324 6.36 33.38 2.22
CA LEU A 324 7.31 33.71 1.17
C LEU A 324 8.76 33.69 1.67
N GLN A 325 9.00 34.11 2.91
CA GLN A 325 10.32 33.99 3.56
C GLN A 325 10.71 32.52 3.74
N ALA A 326 9.80 31.68 4.24
CA ALA A 326 10.03 30.24 4.39
C ALA A 326 10.31 29.56 3.04
N MET A 327 9.52 29.87 2.01
CA MET A 327 9.74 29.39 0.64
C MET A 327 11.13 29.77 0.10
N THR A 328 11.52 31.03 0.28
CA THR A 328 12.83 31.53 -0.18
C THR A 328 13.99 30.87 0.57
N SER A 329 13.84 30.70 1.88
CA SER A 329 14.85 30.07 2.74
C SER A 329 15.04 28.58 2.41
N LEU A 330 13.95 27.87 2.11
CA LEU A 330 13.99 26.47 1.67
C LEU A 330 14.61 26.31 0.27
N ALA A 331 14.41 27.28 -0.62
CA ALA A 331 15.08 27.27 -1.92
C ALA A 331 16.60 27.51 -1.76
N ALA A 332 16.97 28.48 -0.92
CA ALA A 332 18.37 28.81 -0.63
C ALA A 332 19.14 27.62 -0.03
N SER A 333 18.52 26.84 0.88
CA SER A 333 19.14 25.63 1.44
C SER A 333 19.41 24.52 0.41
N LYS A 334 18.78 24.60 -0.78
CA LYS A 334 18.99 23.70 -1.92
C LYS A 334 19.83 24.35 -3.04
N ASN A 335 20.51 25.46 -2.76
CA ASN A 335 21.24 26.26 -3.74
C ASN A 335 20.36 26.70 -4.93
N LYS A 336 19.10 27.05 -4.67
CA LYS A 336 18.15 27.56 -5.66
C LYS A 336 17.65 28.95 -5.27
N THR A 337 17.32 29.76 -6.26
CA THR A 337 16.63 31.03 -6.10
C THR A 337 15.16 30.88 -6.51
N VAL A 338 14.29 31.71 -5.93
CA VAL A 338 12.86 31.78 -6.31
C VAL A 338 12.66 33.04 -7.14
N SER A 339 12.13 32.87 -8.35
CA SER A 339 11.81 33.96 -9.29
C SER A 339 10.65 34.83 -8.80
N ALA A 340 10.47 36.00 -9.40
CA ALA A 340 9.35 36.89 -9.07
C ALA A 340 8.01 36.25 -9.47
N GLU A 341 7.99 35.57 -10.63
CA GLU A 341 6.84 34.87 -11.17
C GLU A 341 6.42 33.70 -10.26
N GLU A 342 7.37 32.95 -9.70
CA GLU A 342 7.07 31.88 -8.74
C GLU A 342 6.50 32.43 -7.43
N LYS A 343 6.98 33.59 -6.95
CA LYS A 343 6.42 34.24 -5.76
C LYS A 343 5.01 34.75 -6.01
N GLU A 344 4.75 35.32 -7.18
CA GLU A 344 3.41 35.79 -7.57
C GLU A 344 2.43 34.62 -7.69
N ALA A 345 2.81 33.55 -8.36
CA ALA A 345 2.00 32.33 -8.48
C ALA A 345 1.71 31.68 -7.12
N TYR A 346 2.71 31.64 -6.22
CA TYR A 346 2.54 31.17 -4.85
C TYR A 346 1.55 32.05 -4.08
N SER A 347 1.71 33.38 -4.17
CA SER A 347 0.88 34.35 -3.48
C SER A 347 -0.59 34.27 -3.91
N LEU A 348 -0.82 34.07 -5.22
CA LEU A 348 -2.17 33.91 -5.77
C LEU A 348 -2.88 32.70 -5.15
N ILE A 349 -2.28 31.50 -5.25
CA ILE A 349 -2.93 30.29 -4.72
C ILE A 349 -3.04 30.31 -3.21
N PHE A 350 -2.04 30.86 -2.50
CA PHE A 350 -2.05 30.97 -1.04
C PHE A 350 -3.25 31.80 -0.56
N ASN A 351 -3.42 32.99 -1.14
CA ASN A 351 -4.52 33.90 -0.79
C ASN A 351 -5.88 33.33 -1.18
N GLU A 352 -6.00 32.73 -2.36
CA GLU A 352 -7.27 32.14 -2.79
C GLU A 352 -7.69 30.93 -1.94
N VAL A 353 -6.73 30.10 -1.51
CA VAL A 353 -7.00 28.98 -0.61
C VAL A 353 -7.34 29.49 0.79
N SER A 354 -6.60 30.46 1.33
CA SER A 354 -6.91 31.09 2.63
C SER A 354 -8.32 31.69 2.64
N LYS A 355 -8.68 32.46 1.60
CA LYS A 355 -10.03 33.01 1.44
C LYS A 355 -11.10 31.93 1.34
N ALA A 356 -10.82 30.81 0.66
CA ALA A 356 -11.78 29.70 0.57
C ALA A 356 -11.97 28.98 1.91
N LEU A 357 -10.90 28.80 2.70
CA LEU A 357 -10.96 28.23 4.04
C LEU A 357 -11.83 29.08 4.97
N ASP A 358 -11.62 30.40 4.97
CA ASP A 358 -12.37 31.34 5.81
C ASP A 358 -13.82 31.50 5.33
N SER A 359 -14.05 31.92 4.08
CA SER A 359 -15.40 32.23 3.60
C SER A 359 -16.37 31.04 3.61
N LYS A 360 -15.86 29.82 3.47
CA LYS A 360 -16.67 28.59 3.52
C LYS A 360 -16.57 27.84 4.85
N GLN A 361 -15.81 28.37 5.82
CA GLN A 361 -15.59 27.77 7.14
C GLN A 361 -15.13 26.30 7.04
N LEU A 362 -14.14 26.06 6.19
CA LEU A 362 -13.66 24.70 5.90
C LEU A 362 -12.78 24.19 7.05
N ARG A 363 -12.93 22.91 7.37
CA ARG A 363 -12.16 22.19 8.38
C ARG A 363 -11.72 20.81 7.85
N PRO A 364 -10.70 20.18 8.45
CA PRO A 364 -10.39 18.78 8.18
C PRO A 364 -11.63 17.90 8.34
N PHE A 365 -11.98 17.16 7.30
CA PHE A 365 -13.21 16.38 7.26
C PHE A 365 -12.93 14.88 7.15
N ILE A 366 -12.18 14.48 6.11
CA ILE A 366 -11.87 13.08 5.84
C ILE A 366 -10.43 12.91 5.35
N ARG A 367 -9.69 11.97 5.96
CA ARG A 367 -8.39 11.52 5.48
C ARG A 367 -8.59 10.36 4.52
N THR A 368 -7.90 10.42 3.39
CA THR A 368 -7.68 9.27 2.51
C THR A 368 -6.24 8.82 2.65
N GLN A 369 -6.04 7.52 2.81
CA GLN A 369 -4.73 6.89 2.91
C GLN A 369 -4.66 5.72 1.93
N TYR A 370 -3.56 5.60 1.20
CA TYR A 370 -3.31 4.47 0.29
C TYR A 370 -1.83 4.34 -0.04
N MET A 371 -1.43 3.15 -0.47
CA MET A 371 -0.11 2.88 -1.03
C MET A 371 -0.17 3.03 -2.55
N ARG A 372 0.73 3.81 -3.15
CA ARG A 372 0.78 4.04 -4.59
C ARG A 372 2.05 3.48 -5.22
N THR A 373 1.87 2.56 -6.16
CA THR A 373 2.90 2.20 -7.15
C THR A 373 2.71 3.06 -8.40
N ALA A 374 3.77 3.72 -8.86
CA ALA A 374 3.77 4.48 -10.11
C ALA A 374 4.57 3.74 -11.17
N PHE A 375 4.08 3.71 -12.40
CA PHE A 375 4.75 3.12 -13.57
C PHE A 375 4.84 4.16 -14.67
N GLN A 376 6.06 4.53 -15.05
CA GLN A 376 6.32 5.47 -16.13
C GLN A 376 7.75 5.35 -16.63
N ILE A 377 7.92 5.44 -17.95
CA ILE A 377 9.25 5.64 -18.54
C ILE A 377 9.69 7.07 -18.20
N PRO A 378 10.91 7.28 -17.67
CA PRO A 378 11.42 8.62 -17.38
C PRO A 378 11.36 9.52 -18.63
N PHE A 379 10.88 10.76 -18.46
CA PHE A 379 10.76 11.76 -19.52
C PHE A 379 9.78 11.41 -20.67
N ASP A 380 9.04 10.30 -20.54
CA ASP A 380 7.91 9.95 -21.39
C ASP A 380 6.59 10.31 -20.69
N ALA A 381 5.71 11.01 -21.41
CA ALA A 381 4.38 11.39 -20.92
C ALA A 381 3.25 10.68 -21.67
N THR A 382 3.56 9.85 -22.66
CA THR A 382 2.61 9.17 -23.54
C THR A 382 1.68 8.25 -22.76
N VAL A 383 2.25 7.40 -21.89
CA VAL A 383 1.48 6.51 -21.01
C VAL A 383 2.08 6.52 -19.61
N ARG A 384 1.21 6.74 -18.62
CA ARG A 384 1.55 6.66 -17.20
C ARG A 384 0.47 5.88 -16.47
N VAL A 385 0.88 4.91 -15.66
CA VAL A 385 -0.04 4.10 -14.87
C VAL A 385 0.28 4.29 -13.39
N SER A 386 -0.75 4.39 -12.56
CA SER A 386 -0.60 4.34 -11.10
C SER A 386 -1.60 3.36 -10.52
N LEU A 387 -1.14 2.53 -9.59
CA LEU A 387 -1.98 1.57 -8.87
C LEU A 387 -2.02 1.95 -7.38
N ASP A 388 -3.22 2.22 -6.88
CA ASP A 388 -3.48 2.54 -5.48
C ASP A 388 -4.01 1.30 -4.76
N THR A 389 -3.32 0.84 -3.72
CA THR A 389 -3.69 -0.30 -2.88
C THR A 389 -3.88 0.13 -1.43
N ASN A 390 -4.53 -0.71 -0.62
CA ASN A 390 -4.80 -0.44 0.80
C ASN A 390 -5.53 0.91 1.01
N LEU A 391 -6.48 1.23 0.12
CA LEU A 391 -7.26 2.46 0.22
C LEU A 391 -8.13 2.44 1.47
N CYS A 392 -7.95 3.45 2.31
CA CYS A 392 -8.69 3.67 3.55
C CYS A 392 -9.20 5.11 3.61
N MET A 393 -10.35 5.28 4.25
CA MET A 393 -10.93 6.58 4.59
C MET A 393 -11.11 6.68 6.10
N ILE A 394 -10.65 7.77 6.71
CA ILE A 394 -10.65 7.99 8.16
C ILE A 394 -11.31 9.34 8.44
N LYS A 395 -12.24 9.39 9.40
CA LYS A 395 -12.89 10.64 9.84
C LYS A 395 -11.91 11.46 10.68
N GLU A 396 -11.66 12.72 10.32
CA GLU A 396 -10.69 13.59 11.02
C GLU A 396 -11.29 14.35 12.20
N ASN A 397 -12.60 14.62 12.16
CA ASN A 397 -13.36 15.28 13.23
C ASN A 397 -14.50 14.38 13.72
N PRO A 398 -14.21 13.25 14.40
CA PRO A 398 -15.26 12.51 15.09
C PRO A 398 -15.86 13.39 16.19
N GLU A 399 -17.20 13.50 16.24
CA GLU A 399 -17.90 14.01 17.41
C GLU A 399 -17.42 13.18 18.63
N ASP A 400 -16.96 13.86 19.68
CA ASP A 400 -16.38 13.29 20.91
C ASP A 400 -14.98 12.63 20.83
N GLY A 401 -14.25 12.74 19.71
CA GLY A 401 -12.86 12.25 19.66
C GLY A 401 -11.83 13.32 20.06
N PRO A 402 -10.64 12.92 20.55
CA PRO A 402 -9.56 13.87 20.77
C PRO A 402 -9.23 14.54 19.45
N THR A 403 -9.36 15.86 19.41
CA THR A 403 -8.83 16.66 18.30
C THR A 403 -7.32 16.43 18.26
N CYS A 404 -6.73 16.45 17.06
CA CYS A 404 -5.26 16.39 16.90
C CYS A 404 -4.52 17.58 17.57
N ALA A 405 -5.26 18.47 18.25
CA ALA A 405 -4.77 19.61 19.01
C ALA A 405 -4.44 19.27 20.48
N ALA A 406 -4.61 18.01 20.92
CA ALA A 406 -4.27 17.59 22.28
C ALA A 406 -3.30 16.39 22.27
N SER A 407 -2.02 16.68 22.07
CA SER A 407 -0.91 15.84 22.53
C SER A 407 0.20 16.71 23.07
#